data_AF-A0A961EK23-F1
#
_entry.id   AF-A0A961EK23-F1
#
_cell.length_a   1.000
_cell.length_b   1.000
_cell.length_c   1.000
_cell.angle_alpha   90.00
_cell.angle_beta   90.00
_cell.angle_gamma   90.00
#
_symmetry.space_group_name_H-M   'P 1'
#
loop_
_entity.id
_entity.type
_entity.pdbx_description
1 polymer ?
#
loop_
_entity_poly.entity_id
_entity_poly.type
_entity_poly.pdbx_seq_one_letter_code
_entity_poly.pdbx_strand_id
1 'polypeptide(L)'
;LLGAKIWKENGVDFGNPINLVPIAAGIIIGIGDVQMKFSDNFTLGGIALGTIVTIAAFHLAKAMAPAELRARHEGAAIAVGDYTYGDQDGVDDLLQEDNPEDFYGHRPK
;
A
#
# COMPACT_ATOMS: atom_id res chain seq x y z
N LEU A 1 -9.72 -13.08 7.99
CA LEU A 1 -9.48 -12.03 6.97
C LEU A 1 -10.19 -10.70 7.26
N LEU A 2 -10.73 -10.47 8.46
CA LEU A 2 -11.43 -9.22 8.79
C LEU A 2 -10.51 -7.98 8.72
N GLY A 3 -9.27 -8.07 9.22
CA GLY A 3 -8.32 -6.95 9.17
C GLY A 3 -7.97 -6.51 7.75
N ALA A 4 -7.67 -7.45 6.86
CA ALA A 4 -7.41 -7.16 5.45
C ALA A 4 -8.65 -6.56 4.74
N LYS A 5 -9.85 -7.02 5.11
CA LYS A 5 -11.12 -6.46 4.60
C LYS A 5 -11.29 -5.00 5.02
N ILE A 6 -11.00 -4.64 6.27
CA ILE A 6 -11.05 -3.25 6.76
C ILE A 6 -10.11 -2.35 5.95
N TRP A 7 -8.89 -2.81 5.66
CA TRP A 7 -7.94 -2.02 4.88
C TRP A 7 -8.40 -1.80 3.44
N LYS A 8 -8.93 -2.85 2.80
CA LYS A 8 -9.54 -2.73 1.47
C LYS A 8 -10.73 -1.77 1.48
N GLU A 9 -11.64 -1.91 2.46
CA GLU A 9 -12.85 -1.08 2.57
C GLU A 9 -12.53 0.39 2.89
N ASN A 10 -11.44 0.66 3.59
CA ASN A 10 -10.96 2.03 3.85
C ASN A 10 -10.07 2.58 2.71
N GLY A 11 -9.93 1.88 1.58
CA GLY A 11 -9.14 2.38 0.45
C GLY A 11 -7.64 2.50 0.75
N VAL A 12 -7.09 1.62 1.59
CA VAL A 12 -5.64 1.61 1.85
C VAL A 12 -4.90 1.20 0.58
N ASP A 13 -4.15 2.14 0.00
CA ASP A 13 -3.30 1.89 -1.15
C ASP A 13 -2.01 1.18 -0.75
N PHE A 14 -1.92 -0.11 -1.09
CA PHE A 14 -0.71 -0.92 -0.91
C PHE A 14 0.31 -0.73 -2.04
N GLY A 15 -0.03 -0.05 -3.13
CA GLY A 15 0.94 0.36 -4.16
C GLY A 15 1.86 1.47 -3.66
N ASN A 16 1.42 2.25 -2.66
CA ASN A 16 2.24 3.28 -2.04
C ASN A 16 3.24 2.67 -1.01
N PRO A 17 4.56 2.85 -1.20
CA PRO A 17 5.57 2.37 -0.25
C PRO A 17 5.40 2.89 1.18
N ILE A 18 4.75 4.05 1.38
CA ILE A 18 4.45 4.63 2.70
C ILE A 18 3.54 3.70 3.53
N ASN A 19 2.66 2.94 2.88
CA ASN A 19 1.76 1.99 3.54
C ASN A 19 2.32 0.58 3.53
N LEU A 20 2.80 0.12 2.37
CA LEU A 20 3.24 -1.27 2.19
C LEU A 20 4.45 -1.61 3.06
N VAL A 21 5.46 -0.74 3.12
CA VAL A 21 6.71 -1.05 3.82
C VAL A 21 6.50 -1.17 5.33
N PRO A 22 5.81 -0.24 6.03
CA PRO A 22 5.53 -0.38 7.45
C PRO A 22 4.67 -1.60 7.79
N ILE A 23 3.64 -1.88 6.98
CA ILE A 23 2.75 -3.03 7.20
C ILE A 23 3.52 -4.35 7.03
N ALA A 24 4.32 -4.47 5.98
CA ALA A 24 5.14 -5.66 5.74
C ALA A 24 6.13 -5.88 6.90
N ALA A 25 6.85 -4.84 7.33
CA ALA A 25 7.78 -4.92 8.45
C ALA A 25 7.07 -5.36 9.75
N GLY A 26 5.91 -4.76 10.04
CA GLY A 26 5.10 -5.10 11.21
C GLY A 26 4.64 -6.54 11.25
N ILE A 27 4.15 -7.06 10.12
CA ILE A 27 3.67 -8.43 9.99
C ILE A 27 4.83 -9.42 10.16
N ILE A 28 5.98 -9.17 9.53
CA ILE A 28 7.16 -10.04 9.64
C ILE A 28 7.65 -10.11 11.10
N ILE A 29 7.76 -8.97 11.78
CA ILE A 29 8.19 -8.88 13.18
C ILE A 29 7.16 -9.55 14.10
N GLY A 30 5.87 -9.32 13.85
CA GLY A 30 4.77 -9.86 14.64
C GLY A 30 4.65 -11.37 14.55
N ILE A 31 4.59 -11.90 13.32
CA ILE A 31 4.45 -13.34 13.06
C ILE A 31 5.76 -14.09 13.35
N GLY A 32 6.90 -13.46 13.08
CA GLY A 32 8.22 -14.04 13.31
C GLY A 32 8.65 -14.13 14.78
N ASP A 33 7.78 -13.74 15.72
CA ASP A 33 8.06 -13.65 17.16
C ASP A 33 9.41 -13.00 17.48
N VAL A 34 9.70 -11.88 16.82
CA VAL A 34 10.99 -11.19 17.02
C VAL A 34 11.05 -10.65 18.44
N GLN A 35 12.06 -11.07 19.21
CA GLN A 35 12.26 -10.68 20.60
C GLN A 35 13.34 -9.61 20.70
N MET A 36 13.02 -8.46 21.28
CA MET A 36 13.98 -7.40 21.55
C MET A 36 14.08 -7.14 23.05
N LYS A 37 15.27 -7.34 23.61
CA LYS A 37 15.57 -7.02 25.01
C LYS A 37 15.93 -5.55 25.11
N PHE A 38 15.12 -4.76 25.81
CA PHE A 38 15.43 -3.34 26.07
C PHE A 38 16.18 -3.15 27.39
N SER A 39 16.01 -4.08 28.34
CA SER A 39 16.70 -4.08 29.64
C SER A 39 16.80 -5.52 30.16
N ASP A 40 17.57 -5.75 31.24
CA ASP A 40 17.76 -7.07 31.84
C ASP A 40 16.44 -7.75 32.24
N ASN A 41 15.43 -6.95 32.57
CA ASN A 41 14.11 -7.42 33.03
C ASN A 41 12.96 -7.13 32.05
N PHE A 42 13.24 -6.52 30.89
CA PHE A 42 12.19 -6.14 29.94
C PHE A 42 12.52 -6.59 28.52
N THR A 43 11.70 -7.52 28.03
CA THR A 43 11.72 -8.00 26.65
C THR A 43 10.39 -7.67 26.01
N LEU A 44 10.44 -7.08 24.82
CA LEU A 44 9.26 -6.84 24.00
C LEU A 44 9.36 -7.69 22.74
N GLY A 45 8.31 -8.45 22.49
CA GLY A 45 8.31 -9.53 21.52
C GLY A 45 7.15 -9.49 20.55
N GLY A 46 7.36 -10.17 19.43
CA GLY A 46 6.32 -10.56 18.47
C GLY A 46 5.39 -9.40 18.13
N ILE A 47 4.09 -9.59 18.36
CA ILE A 47 3.05 -8.66 17.93
C ILE A 47 3.15 -7.27 18.60
N ALA A 48 3.62 -7.21 19.85
CA ALA A 48 3.76 -5.93 20.54
C ALA A 48 4.88 -5.09 19.91
N LEU A 49 6.03 -5.72 19.61
CA LEU A 49 7.11 -5.05 18.88
C LEU A 49 6.70 -4.72 17.44
N GLY A 50 6.00 -5.64 16.77
CA GLY A 50 5.52 -5.45 15.39
C GLY A 50 4.58 -4.25 15.24
N THR A 51 3.65 -4.03 16.16
CA THR A 51 2.74 -2.87 16.12
C THR A 51 3.49 -1.55 16.32
N ILE A 52 4.43 -1.49 17.27
CA ILE A 52 5.25 -0.29 17.50
C ILE A 52 6.06 0.04 16.25
N VAL A 53 6.73 -0.96 15.66
CA VAL A 53 7.52 -0.75 14.44
C VAL A 53 6.64 -0.31 13.28
N THR A 54 5.46 -0.90 13.10
CA THR A 54 4.51 -0.49 12.05
C THR A 54 4.15 0.99 12.17
N ILE A 55 3.77 1.43 13.37
CA ILE A 55 3.34 2.81 13.61
C ILE A 55 4.53 3.77 13.43
N ALA A 56 5.69 3.44 14.01
CA ALA A 56 6.88 4.28 13.92
C ALA A 56 7.38 4.41 12.48
N ALA A 57 7.44 3.29 11.74
CA ALA A 57 7.84 3.28 10.34
C ALA A 57 6.87 4.06 9.46
N PHE A 58 5.55 3.98 9.71
CA PHE A 58 4.57 4.79 8.98
C PHE A 58 4.79 6.29 9.21
N HIS A 59 4.99 6.72 10.46
CA HIS A 59 5.25 8.12 10.76
C HIS A 59 6.57 8.60 10.16
N LEU A 60 7.62 7.78 10.20
CA LEU A 60 8.91 8.09 9.60
C LEU A 60 8.82 8.17 8.07
N ALA A 61 8.19 7.19 7.43
CA ALA A 61 7.96 7.17 5.99
C ALA A 61 7.14 8.40 5.57
N LYS A 62 6.08 8.73 6.31
CA LYS A 62 5.29 9.94 6.07
C LYS A 62 6.14 11.21 6.26
N ALA A 63 6.99 11.29 7.27
CA ALA A 63 7.81 12.47 7.53
C ALA A 63 8.91 12.68 6.48
N MET A 64 9.56 11.60 6.03
CA MET A 64 10.67 11.62 5.09
C MET A 64 10.26 11.50 3.62
N ALA A 65 9.01 11.12 3.33
CA ALA A 65 8.56 10.92 1.97
C ALA A 65 8.73 12.20 1.14
N PRO A 66 9.32 12.10 -0.07
CA PRO A 66 9.32 13.15 -1.07
C PRO A 66 7.89 13.64 -1.32
N ALA A 67 7.73 14.92 -1.64
CA ALA A 67 6.43 15.55 -1.87
C ALA A 67 5.56 14.77 -2.88
N GLU A 68 6.17 14.08 -3.84
CA GLU A 68 5.46 13.26 -4.83
C GLU A 68 4.82 11.99 -4.25
N LEU A 69 5.49 11.28 -3.34
CA LEU A 69 4.92 10.10 -2.67
C LEU A 69 3.87 10.49 -1.64
N ARG A 70 4.03 11.66 -1.00
CA ARG A 70 2.99 12.28 -0.15
C ARG A 70 1.79 12.71 -0.98
N ALA A 71 1.99 13.30 -2.16
CA ALA A 71 0.89 13.71 -3.04
C ALA A 71 0.07 12.52 -3.53
N ARG A 72 0.68 11.36 -3.79
CA ARG A 72 -0.06 10.11 -4.07
C ARG A 72 -0.77 9.53 -2.85
N HIS A 73 -0.26 9.80 -1.65
CA HIS A 73 -0.87 9.37 -0.38
C HIS A 73 -2.03 10.29 0.06
N GLU A 74 -1.91 11.60 -0.14
CA GLU A 74 -2.93 12.63 0.15
C GLU A 74 -3.94 12.80 -1.00
N GLY A 75 -3.54 12.41 -2.22
CA GLY A 75 -4.37 12.42 -3.42
C GLY A 75 -5.64 11.59 -3.29
N ALA A 76 -5.64 10.53 -2.47
CA ALA A 76 -6.85 9.73 -2.22
C ALA A 76 -7.98 10.50 -1.51
N ALA A 77 -7.68 11.60 -0.81
CA ALA A 77 -8.70 12.42 -0.12
C ALA A 77 -9.17 13.64 -0.96
N ILE A 78 -8.36 14.11 -1.92
CA ILE A 78 -8.78 15.16 -2.88
C ILE A 78 -9.36 14.55 -4.16
N ALA A 79 -9.02 13.30 -4.48
CA ALA A 79 -9.58 12.55 -5.60
C ALA A 79 -10.62 11.52 -5.12
N VAL A 80 -11.73 12.02 -4.57
CA VAL A 80 -13.02 11.46 -5.00
C VAL A 80 -13.15 11.88 -6.47
N GLY A 81 -12.44 11.15 -7.33
CA GLY A 81 -12.10 11.54 -8.69
C GLY A 81 -11.21 10.47 -9.30
N ASP A 82 -11.88 9.42 -9.78
CA ASP A 82 -11.45 8.54 -10.87
C ASP A 82 -10.06 7.88 -10.74
N TYR A 83 -10.05 6.66 -10.21
CA TYR A 83 -8.91 5.74 -10.33
C TYR A 83 -9.40 4.41 -10.89
N THR A 84 -9.64 4.39 -12.20
CA THR A 84 -9.70 3.16 -13.00
C THR A 84 -8.28 2.59 -13.11
N TYR A 85 -8.18 1.27 -12.99
CA TYR A 85 -6.91 0.55 -12.95
C TYR A 85 -6.64 -0.01 -14.34
N GLY A 86 -6.07 0.80 -15.23
CA GLY A 86 -5.76 0.43 -16.62
C GLY A 86 -5.44 1.68 -17.45
N ASP A 87 -4.20 1.77 -17.93
CA ASP A 87 -3.66 2.72 -18.90
C ASP A 87 -3.82 4.26 -18.73
N GLN A 88 -2.92 4.97 -19.43
CA GLN A 88 -2.80 6.45 -19.40
C GLN A 88 -3.91 7.16 -20.20
N ASP A 89 -4.86 6.41 -20.75
CA ASP A 89 -5.94 6.90 -21.61
C ASP A 89 -7.30 6.99 -20.89
N GLY A 90 -7.39 6.54 -19.64
CA GLY A 90 -8.55 6.78 -18.78
C GLY A 90 -9.78 5.95 -19.13
N VAL A 91 -9.60 4.79 -19.76
CA VAL A 91 -10.67 3.83 -20.08
C VAL A 91 -10.57 2.58 -19.20
N ASP A 92 -11.70 2.10 -18.71
CA ASP A 92 -11.80 0.95 -17.81
C ASP A 92 -11.93 -0.35 -18.63
N ASP A 93 -10.87 -1.17 -18.68
CA ASP A 93 -10.80 -2.42 -19.49
C ASP A 93 -11.95 -3.39 -19.24
N LEU A 94 -12.59 -3.32 -18.07
CA LEU A 94 -13.73 -4.16 -17.68
C LEU A 94 -15.02 -3.84 -18.43
N LEU A 95 -15.10 -2.68 -19.09
CA LEU A 95 -16.24 -2.25 -19.90
C LEU A 95 -15.92 -2.20 -21.40
N GLN A 96 -14.69 -2.57 -21.79
CA GLN A 96 -14.29 -2.68 -23.18
C GLN A 96 -14.72 -4.04 -23.73
N GLU A 97 -16.04 -4.23 -23.83
CA GLU A 97 -16.61 -5.31 -24.63
C GLU A 97 -16.34 -4.96 -26.10
N ASP A 98 -15.36 -5.64 -26.69
CA ASP A 98 -14.95 -5.57 -28.09
C ASP A 98 -14.44 -4.21 -28.59
N ASN A 99 -13.16 -3.90 -28.35
CA ASN A 99 -12.47 -2.87 -29.10
C ASN A 99 -12.27 -3.34 -30.56
N PRO A 100 -12.89 -2.71 -31.58
CA PRO A 100 -12.70 -3.12 -32.97
C PRO A 100 -11.25 -2.91 -33.47
N GLU A 101 -10.43 -2.14 -32.75
CA GLU A 101 -9.02 -1.91 -33.07
C GLU A 101 -8.14 -3.15 -32.81
N ASP A 102 -8.52 -4.04 -31.88
CA ASP A 102 -7.78 -5.29 -31.61
C ASP A 102 -7.87 -6.30 -32.77
N PHE A 103 -8.92 -6.18 -33.60
CA PHE A 103 -9.08 -6.97 -34.82
C PHE A 103 -8.14 -6.50 -35.96
N TYR A 104 -7.71 -5.24 -35.95
CA TYR A 104 -6.80 -4.69 -36.96
C TYR A 104 -5.38 -4.68 -36.41
N GLY A 105 -4.86 -5.89 -36.24
CA GLY A 105 -3.55 -6.16 -35.65
C GLY A 105 -2.43 -5.19 -36.01
N HIS A 106 -1.56 -4.99 -35.02
CA HIS A 106 -0.23 -4.42 -35.11
C HIS A 106 0.44 -4.74 -36.46
N ARG A 107 0.50 -3.73 -37.34
CA ARG A 107 1.47 -3.75 -38.44
C ARG A 107 2.76 -3.10 -37.93
N PRO A 108 3.86 -3.87 -37.77
CA PRO A 108 5.14 -3.26 -37.48
C PRO A 108 5.59 -2.43 -38.68
N LYS A 109 6.03 -1.20 -38.42
CA LYS A 109 6.99 -0.47 -39.24
C LYS A 109 8.05 0.14 -38.35
#